data_AF-A0A963H4R5-F1
#
_entry.id   AF-A0A963H4R5-F1
#
_cell.length_a   1.000
_cell.length_b   1.000
_cell.length_c   1.000
_cell.angle_alpha   90.00
_cell.angle_beta   90.00
_cell.angle_gamma   90.00
#
_symmetry.space_group_name_H-M   'P 1'
#
loop_
_entity.id
_entity.type
_entity.pdbx_description
1 polymer ?
#
loop_
_entity_poly.entity_id
_entity_poly.type
_entity_poly.pdbx_seq_one_letter_code
_entity_poly.pdbx_strand_id
1 'polypeptide(L)' 'MSALSTDALDLQQDFFALFGLPRDFALDVDRLDQAYRDRQAQVHPDRHAHRSDAEKRVSMQWATQVNEAYR' A
#
# COMPACT_ATOMS: atom_id res chain seq x y z
N MET A 1 -8.80 -21.65 0.97
CA MET A 1 -8.38 -20.74 -0.11
C MET A 1 -9.28 -19.52 -0.07
N SER A 2 -9.04 -18.63 0.90
CA SER A 2 -9.90 -17.45 1.10
C SER A 2 -9.51 -16.41 0.07
N ALA A 3 -10.52 -15.93 -0.66
CA ALA A 3 -10.42 -14.90 -1.67
C ALA A 3 -9.81 -13.63 -1.05
N LEU A 4 -8.52 -13.39 -1.29
CA LEU A 4 -7.97 -12.05 -1.29
C LEU A 4 -8.44 -11.45 -2.61
N SER A 5 -9.58 -10.78 -2.58
CA SER A 5 -10.15 -10.09 -3.74
C SER A 5 -9.07 -9.26 -4.42
N THR A 6 -8.99 -9.45 -5.73
CA THR A 6 -8.12 -8.79 -6.70
C THR A 6 -8.20 -7.25 -6.68
N ASP A 7 -9.10 -6.65 -5.89
CA ASP A 7 -9.22 -5.20 -5.70
C ASP A 7 -8.10 -4.59 -4.83
N ALA A 8 -7.39 -5.37 -4.01
CA ALA A 8 -6.38 -4.83 -3.09
C ALA A 8 -5.00 -4.61 -3.73
N LEU A 9 -4.78 -5.08 -4.96
CA LEU A 9 -3.46 -5.18 -5.58
C LEU A 9 -3.37 -4.53 -6.96
N ASP A 10 -4.01 -3.38 -7.15
CA ASP A 10 -3.80 -2.56 -8.34
C ASP A 10 -2.65 -1.55 -8.14
N LEU A 11 -1.45 -1.86 -8.63
CA LEU A 11 -0.31 -0.91 -8.63
C LEU A 11 -0.58 0.33 -9.49
N GLN A 12 -1.66 0.36 -10.29
CA GLN A 12 -2.04 1.49 -11.12
C GLN A 12 -3.09 2.42 -10.46
N GLN A 13 -3.56 2.10 -9.25
CA GLN A 13 -4.51 2.96 -8.55
C GLN A 13 -3.88 4.31 -8.16
N ASP A 14 -4.69 5.37 -8.16
CA ASP A 14 -4.23 6.69 -7.75
C ASP A 14 -3.92 6.76 -6.24
N PHE A 15 -3.15 7.76 -5.83
CA PHE A 15 -2.66 7.89 -4.45
C PHE A 15 -3.77 8.07 -3.41
N PHE A 16 -4.87 8.74 -3.75
CA PHE A 16 -6.00 8.87 -2.82
C PHE A 16 -6.71 7.53 -2.66
N ALA A 17 -6.94 6.81 -3.76
CA ALA A 17 -7.50 5.46 -3.73
C ALA A 17 -6.61 4.49 -2.94
N LEU A 18 -5.29 4.59 -3.09
CA LEU A 18 -4.31 3.78 -2.36
C LEU A 18 -4.47 3.91 -0.83
N PHE A 19 -4.75 5.10 -0.33
CA PHE A 19 -4.98 5.35 1.10
C PHE A 19 -6.45 5.30 1.53
N GLY A 20 -7.39 5.05 0.61
CA GLY A 20 -8.82 5.10 0.90
C GLY A 20 -9.28 6.50 1.33
N LEU A 21 -8.68 7.53 0.74
CA LEU A 21 -8.95 8.94 1.00
C LEU A 21 -9.79 9.54 -0.14
N PRO A 22 -10.64 10.53 0.15
CA PRO A 22 -11.28 11.32 -0.90
C PRO A 22 -10.23 12.13 -1.67
N ARG A 23 -10.45 12.31 -2.97
CA ARG A 23 -9.64 13.21 -3.80
C ARG A 23 -9.98 14.66 -3.46
N ASP A 24 -9.20 15.25 -2.56
CA ASP A 24 -9.38 16.63 -2.12
C ASP A 24 -8.00 17.28 -1.92
N PHE A 25 -7.94 18.60 -2.09
CA PHE A 25 -6.77 19.39 -1.75
C PHE A 25 -6.65 19.57 -0.24
N ALA A 26 -7.78 19.72 0.46
CA ALA A 26 -7.83 19.79 1.91
C ALA A 26 -7.73 18.38 2.51
N LEU A 27 -6.49 17.90 2.69
CA LEU A 27 -6.22 16.57 3.23
C LEU A 27 -6.15 16.58 4.75
N ASP A 28 -6.82 15.62 5.38
CA ASP A 28 -6.61 15.27 6.78
C ASP A 28 -5.29 14.50 6.92
N VAL A 29 -4.26 15.18 7.43
CA VAL A 29 -2.90 14.63 7.56
C VAL A 29 -2.86 13.48 8.56
N ASP A 30 -3.63 13.52 9.65
CA ASP A 30 -3.66 12.45 10.65
C ASP A 30 -4.25 11.17 10.03
N ARG A 31 -5.28 11.33 9.19
CA ARG A 31 -5.87 10.21 8.45
C ARG A 31 -4.91 9.65 7.40
N LEU A 32 -4.15 10.50 6.72
CA LEU A 32 -3.10 10.07 5.79
C LEU A 32 -2.01 9.27 6.52
N ASP A 33 -1.49 9.78 7.64
CA ASP A 33 -0.46 9.12 8.44
C ASP A 33 -0.89 7.72 8.90
N GLN A 34 -2.13 7.61 9.38
CA GLN A 34 -2.68 6.33 9.80
C GLN A 34 -2.80 5.36 8.62
N ALA A 35 -3.36 5.81 7.49
CA ALA A 35 -3.49 5.00 6.28
C ALA A 35 -2.12 4.57 5.74
N TYR A 36 -1.11 5.44 5.79
CA TYR A 36 0.26 5.13 5.41
C TYR A 36 0.85 4.02 6.28
N ARG A 37 0.77 4.13 7.62
CA ARG A 37 1.28 3.11 8.53
C ARG A 37 0.60 1.77 8.32
N ASP A 38 -0.72 1.77 8.13
CA ASP A 38 -1.50 0.55 7.91
C ASP A 38 -1.13 -0.13 6.58
N ARG A 39 -0.94 0.64 5.51
CA ARG A 39 -0.50 0.11 4.21
C ARG A 39 0.94 -0.36 4.24
N GLN A 40 1.84 0.44 4.81
CA GLN A 40 3.25 0.07 4.94
C GLN A 40 3.42 -1.23 5.73
N ALA A 41 2.64 -1.42 6.80
CA ALA A 41 2.64 -2.64 7.59
C ALA A 41 2.12 -3.87 6.83
N GLN A 42 1.34 -3.71 5.77
CA GLN A 42 0.86 -4.81 4.93
C GLN A 42 1.86 -5.21 3.85
N VAL A 43 2.64 -4.25 3.35
CA VAL A 43 3.54 -4.43 2.20
C VAL A 43 5.01 -4.52 2.61
N HIS A 44 5.33 -4.44 3.90
CA HIS A 44 6.71 -4.41 4.38
C HIS A 44 7.48 -5.70 3.99
N PRO A 45 8.64 -5.59 3.33
CA PRO A 45 9.39 -6.75 2.84
C PRO A 45 9.81 -7.72 3.95
N ASP A 46 10.02 -7.25 5.18
CA ASP A 46 10.33 -8.11 6.33
C ASP A 46 9.22 -9.12 6.64
N ARG A 47 7.95 -8.77 6.40
CA ARG A 47 6.82 -9.72 6.56
C ARG A 47 6.82 -10.80 5.48
N HIS A 48 7.51 -10.54 4.38
CA HIS A 48 7.68 -11.44 3.24
C HIS A 48 9.11 -12.03 3.17
N ALA A 49 9.94 -11.84 4.20
CA ALA A 49 11.32 -12.35 4.21
C ALA A 49 11.41 -13.88 4.03
N HIS A 50 10.39 -14.61 4.50
CA HIS A 50 10.26 -16.07 4.36
C HIS A 50 9.46 -16.51 3.12
N ARG A 51 9.04 -15.58 2.26
CA ARG A 51 8.27 -15.85 1.04
C ARG A 51 9.19 -16.06 -0.17
N SER A 52 8.60 -16.45 -1.30
CA SER A 52 9.32 -16.61 -2.56
C SER A 52 9.91 -15.28 -3.05
N ASP A 53 10.93 -15.34 -3.90
CA ASP A 53 11.55 -14.13 -4.47
C ASP A 53 10.58 -13.33 -5.35
N ALA A 54 9.58 -13.99 -5.94
CA ALA A 54 8.50 -13.31 -6.66
C ALA A 54 7.64 -12.47 -5.71
N GLU A 55 7.21 -13.05 -4.59
CA GLU A 55 6.40 -12.35 -3.57
C GLU A 55 7.19 -11.20 -2.92
N LYS A 56 8.49 -11.39 -2.67
CA LYS A 56 9.38 -10.33 -2.17
C LYS A 56 9.47 -9.15 -3.14
N ARG A 57 9.63 -9.41 -4.44
CA ARG A 57 9.68 -8.34 -5.46
C ARG A 57 8.36 -7.57 -5.54
N VAL A 58 7.23 -8.26 -5.48
CA VAL A 58 5.91 -7.61 -5.44
C VAL A 58 5.79 -6.73 -4.19
N SER A 59 6.17 -7.26 -3.02
CA SER A 59 6.18 -6.49 -1.77
C SER A 59 7.07 -5.23 -1.85
N MET A 60 8.25 -5.32 -2.47
CA MET A 60 9.11 -4.14 -2.70
C MET A 60 8.46 -3.11 -3.62
N GLN A 61 7.84 -3.53 -4.73
CA GLN A 61 7.14 -2.61 -5.64
C GLN A 61 6.02 -1.85 -4.91
N TRP A 62 5.27 -2.54 -4.06
CA TRP A 62 4.24 -1.92 -3.24
C TRP A 62 4.78 -0.96 -2.18
N ALA A 63 5.87 -1.33 -1.50
CA ALA A 63 6.52 -0.46 -0.54
C ALA A 63 6.98 0.85 -1.21
N THR A 64 7.53 0.78 -2.42
CA THR A 64 7.87 1.97 -3.21
C THR A 64 6.64 2.82 -3.51
N GLN A 65 5.56 2.23 -4.03
CA GLN A 65 4.33 2.96 -4.37
C GLN A 65 3.70 3.66 -3.15
N VAL A 66 3.63 2.98 -2.01
CA VAL A 66 3.09 3.55 -0.75
C VAL A 66 3.96 4.71 -0.25
N ASN A 67 5.29 4.60 -0.38
CA ASN A 67 6.20 5.67 -0.01
C ASN A 67 6.09 6.89 -0.93
N GLU A 68 5.93 6.67 -2.24
CA GLU A 68 5.74 7.73 -3.23
C GLU A 68 4.40 8.45 -3.03
N ALA A 69 3.33 7.71 -2.76
CA ALA A 69 2.01 8.29 -2.57
C ALA A 69 1.91 9.20 -1.34
N TYR A 70 2.72 8.95 -0.31
CA TYR A 70 2.72 9.70 0.95
C TYR A 70 3.55 10.99 0.90
N ARG A 71 4.53 11.09 -0.01
CA ARG A 71 5.51 12.19 -0.09
C ARG A 71 5.06 13.32 -1.01
#